data_AF-A0A7C8YWU8-F1
#
_entry.id   AF-A0A7C8YWU8-F1
#
_cell.length_a   1.000
_cell.length_b   1.000
_cell.length_c   1.000
_cell.angle_alpha   90.00
_cell.angle_beta   90.00
_cell.angle_gamma   90.00
#
_symmetry.space_group_name_H-M   'P 1'
#
loop_
_entity.id
_entity.type
_entity.pdbx_description
1 polymer ?
#
loop_
_entity_poly.entity_id
_entity_poly.type
_entity_poly.pdbx_seq_one_letter_code
_entity_poly.pdbx_strand_id
1 'polypeptide(L)'
;GEPQQRPPSPVAGPRCAPTYSVVNAIIEKKEDGPGPRCGHTLTAVPAVGEEGTPGYIGPRLILFGGATALEGNSAAAGTPSSAGSAGIRLAGATADVHCYDVLTNKWSRITPIGEPPTPRAAHVATAVGTMVVIQGGIGPAGLSAEDLHVLDLTQQRP
;
A
#
# COMPACT_ATOMS: atom_id res chain seq x y z
N GLY A 1 2.96 -24.87 60.45
CA GLY A 1 3.57 -24.56 59.15
C GLY A 1 2.96 -23.26 58.68
N GLU A 2 3.78 -22.21 58.52
CA GLU A 2 3.32 -20.94 57.99
C GLU A 2 3.20 -20.98 56.46
N PRO A 3 2.21 -20.31 55.86
CA PRO A 3 2.13 -20.17 54.42
C PRO A 3 3.17 -19.15 53.93
N GLN A 4 4.11 -19.60 53.09
CA GLN A 4 5.01 -18.71 52.35
C GLN A 4 4.21 -17.84 51.37
N GLN A 5 4.12 -16.54 51.66
CA GLN A 5 3.60 -15.56 50.71
C GLN A 5 4.58 -15.42 49.54
N ARG A 6 4.08 -15.70 48.33
CA ARG A 6 4.82 -15.48 47.07
C ARG A 6 5.04 -13.96 46.90
N PRO A 7 6.26 -13.50 46.58
CA PRO A 7 6.49 -12.07 46.37
C PRO A 7 5.66 -11.57 45.18
N PRO A 8 5.16 -10.32 45.21
CA PRO A 8 4.41 -9.75 44.12
C PRO A 8 5.31 -9.67 42.87
N SER A 9 4.84 -10.24 41.77
CA SER A 9 5.46 -10.08 40.45
C SER A 9 5.50 -8.59 40.08
N PRO A 10 6.65 -8.05 39.64
CA PRO A 10 6.75 -6.64 39.29
C PRO A 10 5.76 -6.33 38.16
N VAL A 11 4.91 -5.34 38.39
CA VAL A 11 3.98 -4.84 37.37
C VAL A 11 4.83 -4.19 36.28
N ALA A 12 4.98 -4.87 35.15
CA ALA A 12 5.71 -4.33 34.01
C ALA A 12 4.94 -3.09 33.51
N GLY A 13 5.59 -1.93 33.58
CA GLY A 13 5.05 -0.69 33.03
C GLY A 13 4.82 -0.77 31.51
N PRO A 14 4.21 0.26 30.90
CA PRO A 14 3.99 0.31 29.46
C PRO A 14 5.29 0.06 28.70
N ARG A 15 5.30 -0.90 27.78
CA ARG A 15 6.46 -1.15 26.92
C ARG A 15 6.70 0.08 26.05
N CYS A 16 7.90 0.65 26.11
CA CYS A 16 8.31 1.68 25.16
C CYS A 16 8.15 1.16 23.73
N ALA A 17 7.74 2.04 22.81
CA ALA A 17 7.72 1.69 21.40
C ALA A 17 9.14 1.30 20.95
N PRO A 18 9.29 0.23 20.16
CA PRO A 18 10.58 -0.14 19.61
C PRO A 18 11.12 0.99 18.71
N THR A 19 12.44 1.12 18.64
CA THR A 19 13.09 2.03 17.71
C THR A 19 12.82 1.59 16.28
N TYR A 20 12.56 2.55 15.38
CA TYR A 20 12.42 2.28 13.95
C TYR A 20 13.75 1.80 13.37
N SER A 21 13.69 0.78 12.51
CA SER A 21 14.81 0.33 11.68
C SER A 21 14.51 0.57 10.21
N VAL A 22 15.53 1.00 9.47
CA VAL A 22 15.45 1.09 8.01
C VAL A 22 15.65 -0.32 7.44
N VAL A 23 14.74 -0.73 6.56
CA VAL A 23 14.88 -1.99 5.82
C VAL A 23 15.52 -1.68 4.46
N ASN A 24 16.61 -2.38 4.13
CA ASN A 24 17.26 -2.27 2.83
C ASN A 24 16.47 -3.10 1.81
N ALA A 25 15.63 -2.43 1.04
CA ALA A 25 14.84 -3.07 0.00
C ALA A 25 15.68 -3.34 -1.26
N ILE A 26 15.51 -4.53 -1.84
CA ILE A 26 16.12 -4.98 -3.09
C ILE A 26 15.20 -4.61 -4.24
N ILE A 27 15.77 -3.93 -5.25
CA ILE A 27 15.13 -3.56 -6.51
C ILE A 27 16.04 -4.07 -7.62
N GLU A 28 15.59 -5.06 -8.39
CA GLU A 28 16.40 -5.65 -9.46
C GLU A 28 16.27 -4.88 -10.77
N LYS A 29 15.03 -4.48 -11.11
CA LYS A 29 14.73 -3.66 -12.28
C LYS A 29 14.17 -2.33 -11.83
N LYS A 30 14.39 -1.28 -12.61
CA LYS A 30 13.92 0.07 -12.27
C LYS A 30 12.41 0.10 -12.03
N GLU A 31 11.65 -0.65 -12.82
CA GLU A 31 10.20 -0.77 -12.76
C GLU A 31 9.68 -1.56 -11.55
N ASP A 32 10.52 -2.34 -10.88
CA ASP A 32 10.12 -3.11 -9.70
C ASP A 32 9.83 -2.20 -8.51
N GLY A 33 10.59 -1.10 -8.41
CA GLY A 33 10.43 -0.12 -7.35
C GLY A 33 9.23 0.81 -7.59
N PRO A 34 8.45 1.14 -6.54
CA PRO A 34 7.36 2.09 -6.67
C PRO A 34 7.85 3.55 -6.90
N GLY A 35 9.08 3.88 -6.51
CA GLY A 35 9.58 5.26 -6.62
C GLY A 35 8.76 6.27 -5.80
N PRO A 36 9.08 7.58 -5.92
CA PRO A 36 8.44 8.64 -5.15
C PRO A 36 6.97 8.84 -5.56
N ARG A 37 6.06 8.84 -4.57
CA ARG A 37 4.62 9.04 -4.79
C ARG A 37 3.89 9.42 -3.50
N CYS A 38 2.74 10.08 -3.62
CA CYS A 38 1.82 10.35 -2.51
C CYS A 38 0.42 9.78 -2.75
N GLY A 39 -0.38 9.63 -1.70
CA GLY A 39 -1.76 9.15 -1.78
C GLY A 39 -1.91 7.69 -2.28
N HIS A 40 -0.85 6.89 -2.21
CA HIS A 40 -0.91 5.45 -2.46
C HIS A 40 -1.39 4.71 -1.21
N THR A 41 -1.76 3.45 -1.37
CA THR A 41 -1.98 2.53 -0.25
C THR A 41 -0.86 1.49 -0.18
N LEU A 42 -0.58 0.96 1.02
CA LEU A 42 0.34 -0.15 1.26
C LEU A 42 -0.39 -1.16 2.16
N THR A 43 -0.81 -2.28 1.58
CA THR A 43 -1.69 -3.26 2.23
C THR A 43 -0.90 -4.52 2.58
N ALA A 44 -0.92 -4.92 3.85
CA ALA A 44 -0.32 -6.17 4.28
C ALA A 44 -1.23 -7.36 3.91
N VAL A 45 -0.66 -8.36 3.25
CA VAL A 45 -1.33 -9.61 2.88
C VAL A 45 -0.64 -10.76 3.60
N PRO A 46 -1.39 -11.63 4.30
CA PRO A 46 -0.82 -12.74 5.06
C PRO A 46 -0.17 -13.78 4.12
N ALA A 47 0.66 -14.62 4.72
CA ALA A 47 1.22 -15.78 4.04
C ALA A 47 0.12 -16.78 3.66
N VAL A 48 0.38 -17.57 2.62
CA VAL A 48 -0.52 -18.62 2.11
C VAL A 48 0.23 -19.93 2.11
N GLY A 49 -0.43 -20.99 2.60
CA GLY A 49 0.16 -22.33 2.69
C GLY A 49 1.11 -22.49 3.87
N GLU A 50 1.74 -23.65 3.95
CA GLU A 50 2.71 -24.01 4.98
C GLU A 50 4.12 -23.68 4.52
N GLU A 51 4.91 -23.01 5.38
CA GLU A 51 6.29 -22.67 5.07
C GLU A 51 7.12 -23.91 4.70
N GLY A 52 7.85 -23.83 3.59
CA GLY A 52 8.63 -24.94 3.04
C GLY A 52 7.90 -25.82 2.03
N THR A 53 6.60 -25.62 1.81
CA THR A 53 5.85 -26.33 0.75
C THR A 53 5.96 -25.62 -0.61
N PRO A 54 5.80 -26.33 -1.75
CA PRO A 54 5.86 -25.71 -3.09
C PRO A 54 4.82 -24.62 -3.35
N GLY A 55 3.71 -24.62 -2.60
CA GLY A 55 2.66 -23.62 -2.69
C GLY A 55 2.79 -22.47 -1.69
N TYR A 56 3.87 -22.44 -0.89
CA TYR A 56 4.06 -21.40 0.11
C TYR A 56 4.29 -20.04 -0.53
N ILE A 57 3.48 -19.06 -0.13
CA ILE A 57 3.68 -17.66 -0.47
C ILE A 57 3.86 -16.91 0.84
N GLY A 58 5.02 -16.30 1.04
CA GLY A 58 5.32 -15.54 2.24
C GLY A 58 4.44 -14.29 2.42
N PRO A 59 4.55 -13.62 3.58
CA PRO A 59 3.88 -12.35 3.82
C PRO A 59 4.35 -11.28 2.84
N ARG A 60 3.42 -10.47 2.34
CA ARG A 60 3.68 -9.47 1.29
C ARG A 60 3.06 -8.13 1.63
N LEU A 61 3.67 -7.05 1.17
CA LEU A 61 3.04 -5.72 1.16
C LEU A 61 2.67 -5.37 -0.28
N ILE A 62 1.43 -4.99 -0.50
CA ILE A 62 0.89 -4.64 -1.81
C ILE A 62 0.68 -3.13 -1.86
N LEU A 63 1.44 -2.49 -2.72
CA LEU A 63 1.31 -1.07 -3.00
C LEU A 63 0.48 -0.88 -4.26
N PHE A 64 -0.53 -0.02 -4.19
CA PHE A 64 -1.31 0.39 -5.35
C PHE A 64 -1.43 1.91 -5.45
N GLY A 65 -1.33 2.39 -6.69
CA GLY A 65 -1.66 3.75 -7.08
C GLY A 65 -0.75 4.83 -6.51
N GLY A 66 -1.34 6.00 -6.29
CA GLY A 66 -0.64 7.23 -5.91
C GLY A 66 -0.36 8.14 -7.10
N ALA A 67 0.16 9.33 -6.82
CA ALA A 67 0.63 10.28 -7.82
C ALA A 67 2.12 10.56 -7.67
N THR A 68 2.81 10.59 -8.81
CA THR A 68 4.26 10.83 -8.92
C THR A 68 4.62 12.29 -9.20
N ALA A 69 3.63 13.12 -9.55
CA ALA A 69 3.77 14.57 -9.70
C ALA A 69 2.54 15.29 -9.15
N LEU A 70 2.70 16.52 -8.69
CA LEU A 70 1.60 17.44 -8.45
C LEU A 70 1.78 18.56 -9.46
N GLU A 71 1.01 18.55 -10.56
CA GLU A 71 0.91 19.73 -11.39
C GLU A 71 0.00 20.73 -10.69
N GLY A 72 0.63 21.65 -9.94
CA GLY A 72 -0.04 22.88 -9.53
C GLY A 72 -0.18 23.78 -10.74
N ASN A 73 -1.39 24.24 -11.03
CA ASN A 73 -1.56 25.42 -11.86
C ASN A 73 -1.00 26.60 -11.05
N SER A 74 0.29 26.90 -11.21
CA SER A 74 0.87 28.16 -10.76
C SER A 74 0.12 29.25 -11.50
N ALA A 75 -0.94 29.77 -10.89
CA ALA A 75 -1.70 30.87 -11.44
C ALA A 75 -0.72 32.02 -11.65
N ALA A 76 -0.45 32.33 -12.92
CA ALA A 76 -0.06 33.67 -13.32
C ALA A 76 -0.96 34.67 -12.57
N ALA A 77 -0.36 35.75 -12.08
CA ALA A 77 -1.05 36.83 -11.39
C ALA A 77 -2.30 37.25 -12.18
N GLY A 78 -3.46 36.79 -11.72
CA GLY A 78 -4.73 36.96 -12.40
C GLY A 78 -5.83 36.28 -11.61
N THR A 79 -6.78 37.08 -11.12
CA THR A 79 -7.94 36.64 -10.34
C THR A 79 -8.66 35.47 -11.03
N PRO A 80 -8.88 34.33 -10.35
CA PRO A 80 -9.65 33.24 -10.92
C PRO A 80 -11.13 33.66 -10.96
N SER A 81 -11.68 33.73 -12.17
CA SER A 81 -13.13 33.79 -12.36
C SER A 81 -13.66 32.36 -12.48
N SER A 82 -14.72 32.09 -11.70
CA SER A 82 -15.39 30.80 -11.48
C SER A 82 -14.64 29.77 -10.61
N ALA A 83 -15.20 29.57 -9.42
CA ALA A 83 -14.85 28.55 -8.42
C ALA A 83 -15.15 27.10 -8.87
N GLY A 84 -14.99 26.79 -10.17
CA GLY A 84 -15.22 25.46 -10.76
C GLY A 84 -13.98 24.80 -11.34
N SER A 85 -12.83 25.51 -11.43
CA SER A 85 -11.63 24.97 -12.11
C SER A 85 -10.33 25.06 -11.30
N ALA A 86 -10.40 25.33 -10.00
CA ALA A 86 -9.26 25.23 -9.08
C ALA A 86 -9.22 23.82 -8.45
N GLY A 87 -9.15 22.80 -9.30
CA GLY A 87 -8.92 21.41 -8.84
C GLY A 87 -7.43 21.10 -8.88
N ILE A 88 -6.90 20.54 -7.79
CA ILE A 88 -5.60 19.85 -7.84
C ILE A 88 -5.75 18.75 -8.90
N ARG A 89 -5.11 18.91 -10.06
CA ARG A 89 -5.04 17.83 -11.05
C ARG A 89 -3.93 16.92 -10.60
N LEU A 90 -4.28 15.67 -10.30
CA LEU A 90 -3.30 14.63 -10.05
C LEU A 90 -2.61 14.28 -11.37
N ALA A 91 -1.61 15.06 -11.75
CA ALA A 91 -0.72 14.68 -12.84
C ALA A 91 0.09 13.44 -12.41
N GLY A 92 0.24 12.46 -13.29
CA GLY A 92 1.01 11.25 -12.97
C GLY A 92 0.38 10.34 -11.91
N ALA A 93 -0.96 10.32 -11.80
CA ALA A 93 -1.64 9.21 -11.13
C ALA A 93 -1.27 7.90 -11.84
N THR A 94 -1.00 6.84 -11.07
CA THR A 94 -0.65 5.52 -11.61
C THR A 94 -1.67 4.46 -11.18
N ALA A 95 -1.76 3.37 -11.96
CA ALA A 95 -2.47 2.15 -11.62
C ALA A 95 -1.49 0.99 -11.34
N ASP A 96 -0.21 1.29 -11.19
CA ASP A 96 0.81 0.27 -10.99
C ASP A 96 0.62 -0.43 -9.64
N VAL A 97 0.78 -1.75 -9.66
CA VAL A 97 0.76 -2.61 -8.47
C VAL A 97 2.18 -3.11 -8.23
N HIS A 98 2.67 -2.86 -7.03
CA HIS A 98 3.97 -3.35 -6.58
C HIS A 98 3.79 -4.31 -5.40
N CYS A 99 4.59 -5.36 -5.39
CA CYS A 99 4.64 -6.33 -4.31
C CYS A 99 6.02 -6.28 -3.65
N TYR A 100 6.02 -6.06 -2.33
CA TYR A 100 7.18 -6.25 -1.48
C TYR A 100 7.10 -7.62 -0.80
N ASP A 101 8.05 -8.49 -1.11
CA ASP A 101 8.24 -9.75 -0.41
C ASP A 101 9.06 -9.47 0.87
N VAL A 102 8.44 -9.70 2.03
CA VAL A 102 9.01 -9.39 3.33
C VAL A 102 10.16 -10.34 3.70
N LEU A 103 10.16 -11.56 3.18
CA LEU A 103 11.21 -12.55 3.48
C LEU A 103 12.48 -12.27 2.69
N THR A 104 12.31 -11.86 1.43
CA THR A 104 13.45 -11.57 0.53
C THR A 104 13.82 -10.10 0.48
N ASN A 105 13.07 -9.24 1.18
CA ASN A 105 13.17 -7.78 1.13
C ASN A 105 13.10 -7.22 -0.29
N LYS A 106 12.41 -7.89 -1.21
CA LYS A 106 12.45 -7.58 -2.64
C LYS A 106 11.16 -6.94 -3.12
N TRP A 107 11.30 -5.85 -3.87
CA TRP A 107 10.21 -5.29 -4.66
C TRP A 107 10.09 -5.99 -6.02
N SER A 108 8.86 -6.09 -6.50
CA SER A 108 8.53 -6.52 -7.85
C SER A 108 7.30 -5.77 -8.34
N ARG A 109 7.26 -5.45 -9.63
CA ARG A 109 6.03 -4.99 -10.28
C ARG A 109 5.21 -6.21 -10.67
N ILE A 110 3.92 -6.20 -10.34
CA ILE A 110 3.03 -7.33 -10.60
C ILE A 110 1.80 -6.89 -11.39
N THR A 111 1.17 -7.86 -12.06
CA THR A 111 -0.12 -7.70 -12.72
C THR A 111 -1.10 -8.67 -12.06
N PRO A 112 -1.96 -8.19 -11.14
CA PRO A 112 -2.99 -9.02 -10.51
C PRO A 112 -4.01 -9.53 -11.53
N ILE A 113 -4.75 -10.57 -11.15
CA ILE A 113 -5.88 -11.06 -11.96
C ILE A 113 -7.09 -10.14 -11.74
N GLY A 114 -7.84 -9.91 -12.82
CA GLY A 114 -9.08 -9.12 -12.82
C GLY A 114 -8.95 -7.82 -13.61
N GLU A 115 -10.00 -7.01 -13.54
CA GLU A 115 -10.00 -5.67 -14.13
C GLU A 115 -9.30 -4.70 -13.16
N PRO A 116 -8.16 -4.10 -13.54
CA PRO A 116 -7.44 -3.21 -12.64
C PRO A 116 -8.20 -1.88 -12.48
N PRO A 117 -8.14 -1.24 -11.30
CA PRO A 117 -8.67 0.10 -11.14
C PRO A 117 -7.95 1.07 -12.07
N THR A 118 -8.67 2.07 -12.57
CA THR A 118 -8.05 3.21 -13.27
C THR A 118 -7.00 3.90 -12.38
N PRO A 119 -5.99 4.57 -12.98
CA PRO A 119 -4.96 5.28 -12.21
C PRO A 119 -5.57 6.24 -11.20
N ARG A 120 -5.15 6.15 -9.93
CA ARG A 120 -5.77 6.90 -8.83
C ARG A 120 -4.87 7.05 -7.61
N ALA A 121 -5.16 8.06 -6.80
CA ALA A 121 -4.60 8.22 -5.45
C ALA A 121 -5.71 8.56 -4.45
N ALA A 122 -5.34 8.70 -3.17
CA ALA A 122 -6.24 9.01 -2.05
C ALA A 122 -7.44 8.05 -1.97
N HIS A 123 -7.23 6.79 -2.37
CA HIS A 123 -8.17 5.70 -2.24
C HIS A 123 -7.92 4.94 -0.92
N VAL A 124 -8.84 4.07 -0.55
CA VAL A 124 -8.63 3.09 0.52
C VAL A 124 -8.38 1.70 -0.07
N ALA A 125 -7.63 0.88 0.66
CA ALA A 125 -7.41 -0.51 0.30
C ALA A 125 -7.44 -1.38 1.56
N THR A 126 -7.95 -2.62 1.43
CA THR A 126 -7.98 -3.59 2.51
C THR A 126 -7.74 -5.01 1.99
N ALA A 127 -7.11 -5.86 2.80
CA ALA A 127 -6.92 -7.26 2.48
C ALA A 127 -8.18 -8.07 2.82
N VAL A 128 -8.58 -8.97 1.92
CA VAL A 128 -9.62 -9.98 2.16
C VAL A 128 -9.05 -11.33 1.73
N GLY A 129 -8.57 -12.11 2.70
CA GLY A 129 -7.81 -13.32 2.42
C GLY A 129 -6.53 -13.00 1.64
N THR A 130 -6.44 -13.51 0.41
CA THR A 130 -5.31 -13.27 -0.51
C THR A 130 -5.58 -12.15 -1.52
N MET A 131 -6.72 -11.47 -1.43
CA MET A 131 -7.11 -10.40 -2.33
C MET A 131 -6.90 -9.03 -1.68
N VAL A 132 -6.74 -8.00 -2.51
CA VAL A 132 -6.78 -6.61 -2.06
C VAL A 132 -7.97 -5.91 -2.69
N VAL A 133 -8.87 -5.40 -1.85
CA VAL A 133 -10.04 -4.63 -2.26
C VAL A 133 -9.70 -3.15 -2.21
N ILE A 134 -9.97 -2.43 -3.29
CA ILE A 134 -9.72 -0.98 -3.44
C ILE A 134 -11.06 -0.27 -3.62
N GLN A 135 -11.25 0.82 -2.88
CA GLN A 135 -12.44 1.66 -2.99
C GLN A 135 -12.04 3.13 -3.10
N GLY A 136 -12.74 3.86 -3.97
CA GLY A 136 -12.67 5.31 -3.96
C GLY A 136 -11.44 5.87 -4.68
N GLY A 137 -11.09 7.09 -4.27
CA GLY A 137 -9.94 7.83 -4.74
C GLY A 137 -10.25 8.84 -5.84
N ILE A 138 -9.18 9.40 -6.36
CA ILE A 138 -9.22 10.46 -7.37
C ILE A 138 -8.26 10.08 -8.49
N GLY A 139 -8.78 9.97 -9.70
CA GLY A 139 -8.01 9.71 -10.91
C GLY A 139 -8.04 10.90 -11.87
N PRO A 140 -7.42 10.76 -13.07
CA PRO A 140 -7.43 11.81 -14.09
C PRO A 140 -8.83 12.24 -14.54
N ALA A 141 -9.82 11.36 -14.42
CA ALA A 141 -11.22 11.62 -14.75
C ALA A 141 -12.02 12.28 -13.61
N GLY A 142 -11.42 12.50 -12.44
CA GLY A 142 -12.08 13.05 -11.25
C GLY A 142 -12.26 12.04 -10.13
N LEU A 143 -13.30 12.25 -9.31
CA LEU A 143 -13.62 11.42 -8.14
C LEU A 143 -14.19 10.06 -8.55
N SER A 144 -13.69 8.99 -7.94
CA SER A 144 -14.17 7.61 -8.14
C SER A 144 -15.04 7.16 -6.97
N ALA A 145 -16.14 7.85 -6.66
CA ALA A 145 -16.83 7.70 -5.37
C ALA A 145 -17.44 6.31 -5.10
N GLU A 146 -17.79 5.53 -6.13
CA GLU A 146 -18.66 4.34 -5.97
C GLU A 146 -18.07 3.02 -6.50
N ASP A 147 -16.84 3.01 -7.02
CA ASP A 147 -16.26 1.78 -7.58
C ASP A 147 -15.50 0.95 -6.54
N LEU A 148 -15.66 -0.37 -6.64
CA LEU A 148 -14.95 -1.38 -5.87
C LEU A 148 -14.18 -2.27 -6.84
N HIS A 149 -12.88 -2.38 -6.61
CA HIS A 149 -11.99 -3.20 -7.41
C HIS A 149 -11.35 -4.27 -6.55
N VAL A 150 -11.15 -5.46 -7.12
CA VAL A 150 -10.51 -6.57 -6.43
C VAL A 150 -9.26 -6.94 -7.20
N LEU A 151 -8.11 -6.85 -6.53
CA LEU A 151 -6.85 -7.38 -7.02
C LEU A 151 -6.68 -8.79 -6.47
N ASP A 152 -6.81 -9.79 -7.34
CA ASP A 152 -6.55 -11.17 -6.98
C ASP A 152 -5.06 -11.49 -7.15
N LEU A 153 -4.41 -11.90 -6.05
CA LEU A 153 -2.98 -12.16 -5.93
C LEU A 153 -2.64 -13.66 -5.91
N THR A 154 -3.59 -14.51 -6.33
CA THR A 154 -3.42 -15.97 -6.38
C THR A 154 -2.50 -16.44 -7.53
N GLN A 155 -1.99 -15.52 -8.37
CA GLN A 155 -0.96 -15.84 -9.36
C GLN A 155 0.20 -16.60 -8.71
N GLN A 156 0.48 -17.79 -9.22
CA GLN A 156 1.74 -18.46 -8.96
C GLN A 156 2.86 -17.68 -9.65
N ARG A 157 4.03 -17.61 -9.00
CA ARG A 157 5.24 -17.03 -9.58
C ARG A 157 5.45 -17.65 -10.99
N PRO A 158 5.79 -16.86 -12.02
CA PRO A 158 6.28 -17.43 -13.28
C PRO A 158 7.44 -18.38 -13.06
#